data_AF-A0A952WP11-F1
#
_entry.id   AF-A0A952WP11-F1
#
_cell.length_a   1.000
_cell.length_b   1.000
_cell.length_c   1.000
_cell.angle_alpha   90.00
_cell.angle_beta   90.00
_cell.angle_gamma   90.00
#
_symmetry.space_group_name_H-M   'P 1'
#
loop_
_entity.id
_entity.type
_entity.pdbx_description
1 polymer ?
#
loop_
_entity_poly.entity_id
_entity_poly.type
_entity_poly.pdbx_seq_one_letter_code
_entity_poly.pdbx_strand_id
1 'polypeptide(L)' 'MPSQRVYREADEGPQEADLERFGGETRPCPRCGRDIYDEAEWCHACGHVMSDATDKKVPAWVVVTAATAAAAFIFVMLLR' A
#
# COMPACT_ATOMS: atom_id res chain seq x y z
N MET A 1 25.49 5.79 47.04
CA MET A 1 25.08 5.68 45.62
C MET A 1 25.78 4.47 45.00
N PRO A 2 25.12 3.29 44.90
CA PRO A 2 25.76 2.10 44.33
C PRO A 2 25.48 1.95 42.83
N SER A 3 26.57 1.91 42.08
CA SER A 3 26.88 1.11 40.87
C SER A 3 25.83 0.93 39.77
N GLN A 4 26.04 1.66 38.67
CA GLN A 4 25.52 1.44 37.32
C GLN A 4 26.03 0.13 36.66
N ARG A 5 25.72 -1.05 37.24
CA ARG A 5 26.15 -2.35 36.67
C ARG A 5 25.02 -3.33 36.35
N VAL A 6 23.78 -2.87 36.27
CA VAL A 6 22.60 -3.72 35.98
C VAL A 6 21.78 -3.10 34.85
N TYR A 7 22.39 -2.96 33.66
CA TYR A 7 21.67 -2.73 32.40
C TYR A 7 22.13 -3.79 31.39
N ARG A 8 22.04 -5.06 31.79
CA ARG A 8 21.83 -6.10 30.79
C ARG A 8 20.33 -6.34 30.81
N GLU A 9 19.57 -5.34 30.33
CA GLU A 9 18.24 -5.63 29.80
C GLU A 9 18.45 -6.81 28.84
N ALA A 10 17.80 -7.92 29.13
CA ALA A 10 17.59 -8.93 28.12
C ALA A 10 17.01 -8.20 26.91
N ASP A 11 17.54 -8.45 25.72
CA ASP A 11 16.92 -8.06 24.46
C ASP A 11 15.55 -8.77 24.38
N GLU A 12 14.56 -8.24 25.09
CA GLU A 12 13.17 -8.62 24.97
C GLU A 12 12.74 -8.06 23.62
N GLY A 13 12.98 -8.86 22.57
CA GLY A 13 12.52 -8.58 21.23
C GLY A 13 10.99 -8.39 21.21
N PRO A 14 10.44 -7.95 20.07
CA PRO A 14 8.99 -7.77 19.94
C PRO A 14 8.25 -9.05 20.34
N GLN A 15 7.16 -8.90 21.07
CA GLN A 15 6.31 -10.03 21.46
C GLN A 15 5.76 -10.72 20.22
N GLU A 16 5.60 -12.04 20.24
CA GLU A 16 5.09 -12.81 19.08
C GLU A 16 3.71 -12.30 18.62
N ALA A 17 2.84 -11.95 19.54
CA ALA A 17 1.52 -11.37 19.24
C ALA A 17 1.61 -10.03 18.49
N ASP A 18 2.64 -9.22 18.74
CA ASP A 18 2.87 -7.96 18.04
C ASP A 18 3.37 -8.23 16.61
N LEU A 19 4.23 -9.24 16.41
CA LEU A 19 4.70 -9.65 15.09
C LEU A 19 3.58 -10.23 14.22
N GLU A 20 2.67 -11.02 14.79
CA GLU A 20 1.52 -11.56 14.05
C GLU A 20 0.54 -10.45 13.63
N ARG A 21 0.40 -9.40 14.45
CA ARG A 21 -0.48 -8.27 14.15
C ARG A 21 0.12 -7.29 13.14
N PHE A 22 1.43 -7.05 13.18
CA PHE A 22 2.06 -5.94 12.46
C PHE A 22 3.21 -6.35 11.51
N GLY A 23 3.64 -7.61 11.50
CA GLY A 23 4.79 -8.09 10.72
C GLY A 23 4.48 -8.51 9.29
N GLY A 24 3.22 -8.43 8.85
CA GLY A 24 2.73 -9.01 7.59
C GLY A 24 2.72 -8.08 6.37
N GLU A 25 3.18 -6.83 6.49
CA GLU A 25 3.02 -5.82 5.42
C GLU A 25 4.13 -5.90 4.37
N THR A 26 4.33 -7.11 3.83
CA THR A 26 5.26 -7.34 2.72
C THR A 26 4.57 -8.01 1.55
N ARG A 27 5.02 -7.68 0.35
CA ARG A 27 4.57 -8.24 -0.93
C ARG A 27 5.78 -8.76 -1.72
N PRO A 28 5.62 -9.84 -2.49
CA PRO A 28 6.68 -10.34 -3.34
C PRO A 28 6.94 -9.37 -4.51
N CYS A 29 8.21 -9.07 -4.76
CA CYS A 29 8.61 -8.28 -5.91
C CYS A 29 8.26 -9.03 -7.21
N PRO A 30 7.53 -8.44 -8.18
CA PRO A 30 7.16 -9.09 -9.44
C PRO A 30 8.35 -9.43 -10.34
N ARG A 31 9.54 -8.86 -10.08
CA ARG A 31 10.75 -9.09 -10.88
C ARG A 31 11.66 -10.16 -10.29
N CYS A 32 11.92 -10.13 -8.98
CA CYS A 32 12.88 -11.02 -8.33
C CYS A 32 12.27 -11.98 -7.28
N GLY A 33 11.00 -11.80 -6.92
CA GLY A 33 10.29 -12.66 -5.96
C GLY A 33 10.71 -12.49 -4.50
N ARG A 34 11.55 -11.50 -4.17
CA ARG A 34 11.89 -11.17 -2.78
C ARG A 34 10.71 -10.49 -2.10
N ASP A 35 10.49 -10.78 -0.82
CA ASP A 35 9.54 -10.05 0.02
C ASP A 35 10.06 -8.65 0.29
N ILE A 36 9.26 -7.65 -0.06
CA ILE A 36 9.52 -6.22 0.11
C ILE A 36 8.33 -5.62 0.83
N TYR A 37 8.55 -4.63 1.71
CA TYR A 37 7.45 -3.85 2.28
C TYR A 37 6.55 -3.28 1.19
N ASP A 38 5.24 -3.34 1.39
CA ASP A 38 4.27 -2.89 0.42
C ASP A 38 4.28 -1.37 0.21
N GLU A 39 4.70 -0.61 1.20
CA GLU A 39 4.97 0.84 1.14
C GLU A 39 6.28 1.21 0.40
N ALA A 40 7.14 0.23 0.07
CA ALA A 40 8.42 0.52 -0.55
C ALA A 40 8.25 0.84 -2.04
N GLU A 41 8.64 2.06 -2.44
CA GLU A 41 8.58 2.52 -3.84
C GLU A 41 9.50 1.72 -4.78
N TRP A 42 10.55 1.08 -4.24
CA TRP A 42 11.52 0.32 -5.02
C TRP A 42 12.03 -0.92 -4.27
N CYS A 43 12.30 -1.98 -5.02
CA CYS A 43 12.84 -3.22 -4.49
C CYS A 43 14.32 -3.06 -4.12
N HIS A 44 14.65 -3.16 -2.83
CA HIS A 44 16.02 -3.07 -2.31
C HIS A 44 16.97 -4.17 -2.84
N ALA A 45 16.42 -5.29 -3.34
CA ALA A 45 17.20 -6.41 -3.85
C ALA A 45 17.54 -6.30 -5.34
N CYS A 46 16.63 -5.78 -6.18
CA CYS A 46 16.82 -5.78 -7.65
C CYS A 46 16.67 -4.41 -8.32
N GLY A 47 16.31 -3.37 -7.56
CA GLY A 47 16.14 -2.00 -8.06
C GLY A 47 14.90 -1.79 -8.94
N HIS A 48 13.95 -2.73 -8.96
CA HIS A 48 12.69 -2.54 -9.69
C HIS A 48 11.75 -1.60 -8.93
N VAL A 49 11.16 -0.64 -9.63
CA VAL A 49 10.16 0.28 -9.06
C VAL A 49 8.86 -0.50 -8.82
N MET A 50 8.36 -0.45 -7.58
CA MET A 50 7.06 -0.99 -7.22
C MET A 50 6.03 0.07 -7.60
N SER A 51 5.51 0.00 -8.83
CA SER A 51 4.41 0.87 -9.19
C SER A 51 3.14 0.40 -8.49
N ASP A 52 2.64 1.19 -7.54
CA ASP A 52 1.24 1.12 -7.09
C ASP A 52 0.29 1.68 -8.15
N ALA A 53 0.53 1.32 -9.41
CA ALA A 53 -0.52 1.24 -10.41
C ALA A 53 -1.46 0.11 -9.95
N THR A 54 -2.17 0.38 -8.86
CA THR A 54 -3.40 -0.30 -8.55
C THR A 54 -4.22 -0.08 -9.81
N ASP A 55 -4.37 -1.13 -10.61
CA ASP A 55 -5.39 -1.23 -11.63
C ASP A 55 -6.74 -1.10 -10.92
N LYS A 56 -7.06 0.12 -10.46
CA LYS A 56 -8.38 0.50 -10.00
C LYS A 56 -9.21 0.52 -11.27
N LYS A 57 -9.62 -0.67 -11.72
CA LYS A 57 -10.57 -0.84 -12.80
C LYS A 57 -11.80 -0.07 -12.35
N VAL A 58 -11.98 1.12 -12.93
CA VAL A 58 -13.14 1.95 -12.63
C VAL A 58 -14.37 1.09 -12.89
N PRO A 59 -15.26 0.93 -11.91
CA PRO A 59 -16.36 -0.01 -12.05
C PRO A 59 -17.29 0.49 -13.14
N ALA A 60 -17.79 -0.42 -13.98
CA ALA A 60 -18.53 -0.07 -15.19
C ALA A 60 -19.71 0.87 -14.94
N TRP A 61 -20.36 0.77 -13.77
CA TRP A 61 -21.47 1.66 -13.39
C TRP A 61 -21.06 3.13 -13.29
N VAL A 62 -19.83 3.44 -12.85
CA VAL A 62 -19.30 4.81 -12.78
C VAL A 62 -19.14 5.39 -14.17
N VAL A 63 -18.71 4.58 -15.14
CA VAL A 63 -18.59 5.00 -16.54
C VAL A 63 -19.96 5.32 -17.12
N VAL A 64 -20.95 4.47 -16.86
CA VAL A 64 -22.33 4.66 -17.34
C VAL A 64 -22.96 5.92 -16.75
N THR A 65 -22.84 6.13 -15.43
CA THR A 65 -23.41 7.32 -14.78
C THR A 65 -22.74 8.60 -15.25
N ALA A 66 -21.41 8.61 -15.36
CA ALA A 66 -20.66 9.76 -15.88
C ALA A 66 -21.05 10.08 -17.32
N ALA A 67 -21.16 9.08 -18.19
CA ALA A 67 -21.57 9.27 -19.58
C ALA A 67 -23.00 9.82 -19.69
N THR A 68 -23.92 9.30 -18.89
CA THR A 68 -25.33 9.73 -18.88
C THR A 68 -25.46 11.18 -18.40
N ALA A 69 -24.74 11.55 -17.33
CA ALA A 69 -24.71 12.90 -16.81
C ALA A 69 -24.11 13.89 -17.84
N ALA A 70 -23.01 13.51 -18.49
CA ALA A 70 -22.39 14.33 -19.54
C ALA A 70 -23.34 14.53 -20.73
N ALA A 71 -24.01 13.47 -21.21
CA ALA A 71 -24.96 13.56 -22.29
C ALA A 71 -26.16 14.45 -21.94
N ALA A 72 -26.72 14.33 -20.73
CA ALA A 72 -27.81 15.18 -20.26
C ALA A 72 -27.38 16.65 -20.17
N PHE A 73 -26.16 16.93 -19.69
CA PHE A 73 -25.63 18.29 -19.60
C PHE A 73 -25.45 18.92 -20.99
N ILE A 74 -24.84 18.17 -21.92
CA ILE A 74 -24.67 18.60 -23.32
C ILE A 74 -26.04 18.85 -23.96
N PHE A 75 -27.00 17.94 -23.77
CA PHE A 75 -28.35 18.09 -24.30
C PHE A 75 -29.03 19.36 -23.79
N VAL A 76 -28.99 19.62 -22.47
CA VAL A 76 -29.54 20.85 -21.88
C VAL A 76 -28.84 22.09 -22.44
N MET A 77 -27.52 22.03 -22.65
CA MET A 77 -26.74 23.14 -23.18
C MET A 77 -27.00 23.42 -24.67
N LEU A 78 -27.43 22.41 -25.44
CA LEU A 78 -27.81 22.53 -26.85
C LEU A 78 -29.29 22.95 -27.05
N LEU A 79 -30.15 22.71 -26.06
CA LEU A 79 -31.57 23.11 -26.08
C LEU A 79 -31.86 24.46 -25.41
N ARG A 80 -30.84 25.08 -24.80
CA ARG A 80 -30.89 26.47 -24.31
C ARG A 80 -30.23 27.40 -25.33
#